data_AF-A0A6I9NJ33-F1
#
_entry.id   AF-A0A6I9NJ33-F1
#
_cell.length_a   1.000
_cell.length_b   1.000
_cell.length_c   1.000
_cell.angle_alpha   90.00
_cell.angle_beta   90.00
_cell.angle_gamma   90.00
#
_symmetry.space_group_name_H-M   'P 1'
#
loop_
_entity.id
_entity.type
_entity.pdbx_description
1 polymer ?
#
loop_
_entity_poly.entity_id
_entity_poly.type
_entity_poly.pdbx_seq_one_letter_code
_entity_poly.pdbx_strand_id
1 'polypeptide(L)'
;DGGLIVNILKRTASFEDRAATAGPPLAQSVRLNVPKKTKLYVDQTLRERESGAAMHRAFQMDLSRLRLAAASAYVKALESSLTPMSCRLSEPLKMNAVVQGLGPAFKLTLNVQNTAACRPVANLAVSFLYDESLYRMRTPYLRIPLLVPGVVYPVETFVECSSDKGISDIIKVFVLQEGSSAPLLSAHINMPVSEGLTIN
;
A
#
# COMPACT_ATOMS: atom_id res chain seq x y z
N ASP A 1 20.95 48.63 -8.56
CA ASP A 1 21.37 49.09 -7.21
C ASP A 1 22.70 49.81 -7.26
N GLY A 2 22.66 51.12 -7.56
CA GLY A 2 23.81 52.01 -7.68
C GLY A 2 24.21 52.64 -6.35
N GLY A 3 24.73 51.83 -5.43
CA GLY A 3 25.28 52.31 -4.16
C GLY A 3 26.76 52.71 -4.29
N LEU A 4 27.15 53.86 -3.73
CA LEU A 4 28.54 54.29 -3.59
C LEU A 4 28.99 54.09 -2.14
N ILE A 5 30.03 53.29 -1.92
CA ILE A 5 30.70 53.14 -0.62
C ILE A 5 32.06 53.84 -0.71
N VAL A 6 32.29 54.79 0.19
CA VAL A 6 33.57 55.49 0.33
C VAL A 6 34.14 55.19 1.71
N ASN A 7 35.26 54.46 1.75
CA ASN A 7 36.00 54.17 2.97
C ASN A 7 37.27 55.03 3.00
N ILE A 8 37.35 55.95 3.97
CA ILE A 8 38.50 56.85 4.12
C ILE A 8 39.39 56.31 5.24
N LEU A 9 40.66 56.10 4.92
CA LEU A 9 41.66 55.55 5.82
C LEU A 9 42.43 56.64 6.55
N LYS A 10 42.73 56.40 7.83
CA LYS A 10 43.52 57.34 8.64
C LYS A 10 44.98 57.29 8.22
N ARG A 11 45.65 58.45 8.28
CA ARG A 11 47.06 58.62 7.89
C ARG A 11 48.05 57.83 8.77
N THR A 12 47.61 57.39 9.95
CA THR A 12 48.39 56.58 10.92
C THR A 12 48.03 55.10 10.89
N ALA A 13 47.29 54.63 9.89
CA ALA A 13 46.94 53.22 9.78
C ALA A 13 48.15 52.39 9.37
N SER A 14 48.54 51.44 10.21
CA SER A 14 49.50 50.39 9.87
C SER A 14 48.74 49.10 9.56
N PHE A 15 49.02 48.50 8.40
CA PHE A 15 48.48 47.21 8.01
C PHE A 15 49.51 46.14 8.35
N GLU A 16 49.39 45.55 9.53
CA GLU A 16 50.14 44.34 9.86
C GLU A 16 49.40 43.14 9.30
N ASP A 17 50.14 42.24 8.66
CA ASP A 17 49.64 40.95 8.18
C ASP A 17 49.40 40.04 9.39
N ARG A 18 48.29 40.26 10.08
CA ARG A 18 47.71 39.25 10.98
C ARG A 18 46.99 38.22 10.14
N ALA A 19 47.74 37.45 9.37
CA ALA A 19 47.29 36.15 8.93
C ALA A 19 47.07 35.31 10.19
N ALA A 20 45.88 35.43 10.78
CA ALA A 20 45.41 34.42 11.70
C ALA A 20 45.45 33.13 10.89
N THR A 21 46.44 32.27 11.15
CA THR A 21 46.43 30.89 10.65
C THR A 21 45.05 30.38 10.98
N ALA A 22 44.21 30.24 9.94
CA ALA A 22 42.84 29.80 10.12
C ALA A 22 42.96 28.45 10.83
N GLY A 23 42.56 28.43 12.09
CA GLY A 23 42.61 27.22 12.89
C GLY A 23 41.84 26.11 12.17
N PRO A 24 42.08 24.84 12.51
CA PRO A 24 41.32 23.73 11.96
C PRO A 24 39.82 24.05 11.98
N PRO A 25 39.08 23.75 10.90
CA PRO A 25 37.69 24.17 10.76
C PRO A 25 36.88 23.69 11.97
N LEU A 26 36.02 24.56 12.50
CA LEU A 26 35.23 24.29 13.72
C LEU A 26 34.45 22.96 13.66
N ALA A 27 34.14 22.46 12.46
CA ALA A 27 33.55 21.15 12.23
C ALA A 27 34.38 19.97 12.81
N GLN A 28 35.69 20.10 12.98
CA GLN A 28 36.55 19.07 13.61
C GLN A 28 36.35 18.98 15.13
N SER A 29 35.69 19.97 15.76
CA SER A 29 35.37 19.94 17.19
C SER A 29 34.09 19.14 17.51
N VAL A 30 33.30 18.81 16.48
CA VAL A 30 32.10 17.99 16.61
C VAL A 30 32.49 16.52 16.59
N ARG A 31 32.36 15.84 17.74
CA ARG A 31 32.56 14.39 17.81
C ARG A 31 31.55 13.68 16.92
N LEU A 32 32.05 12.80 16.05
CA LEU A 32 31.19 11.95 15.24
C LEU A 32 30.36 11.04 16.16
N ASN A 33 29.05 11.06 15.97
CA ASN A 33 28.14 10.18 16.70
C ASN A 33 28.13 8.77 16.06
N VAL A 34 29.24 8.04 16.21
CA VAL A 34 29.36 6.67 15.70
C VAL A 34 28.91 5.69 16.79
N PRO A 35 27.89 4.86 16.55
CA PRO A 35 27.46 3.84 17.49
C PRO A 35 28.60 2.87 17.83
N LYS A 36 28.77 2.57 19.12
CA LYS A 36 29.80 1.62 19.58
C LYS A 36 29.34 0.18 19.35
N LYS A 37 30.23 -0.65 18.80
CA LYS A 37 30.00 -2.10 18.69
C LYS A 37 30.07 -2.74 20.07
N THR A 38 29.04 -3.51 20.42
CA THR A 38 28.94 -4.21 21.69
C THR A 38 29.67 -5.55 21.65
N LYS A 39 29.85 -6.17 22.82
CA LYS A 39 30.40 -7.53 22.92
C LYS A 39 29.60 -8.54 22.06
N LEU A 40 28.27 -8.41 22.03
CA LEU A 40 27.40 -9.28 21.21
C LEU A 40 27.77 -9.23 19.72
N TYR A 41 28.08 -8.05 19.19
CA TYR A 41 28.53 -7.91 17.80
C TYR A 41 29.85 -8.65 17.56
N VAL A 42 30.81 -8.52 18.48
CA VAL A 42 32.12 -9.18 18.37
C VAL A 42 31.98 -10.70 18.46
N ASP A 43 31.15 -11.20 19.37
CA ASP A 43 30.90 -12.63 19.51
C ASP A 43 30.20 -13.20 18.26
N GLN A 44 29.29 -12.43 17.65
CA GLN A 44 28.66 -12.80 16.39
C GLN A 44 29.66 -12.88 15.23
N THR A 45 30.59 -11.92 15.09
CA THR A 45 31.57 -11.97 14.00
C THR A 45 32.54 -13.15 14.11
N LEU A 46 32.87 -13.58 15.33
CA LEU A 46 33.66 -14.80 15.56
C LEU A 46 32.90 -16.06 15.09
N ARG A 47 31.63 -16.19 15.48
CA ARG A 47 30.75 -17.28 15.00
C ARG A 47 30.64 -17.27 13.48
N GLU A 48 30.45 -16.09 12.89
CA GLU A 48 30.30 -15.97 11.44
C GLU A 48 31.58 -16.34 10.67
N ARG A 49 32.74 -16.01 11.23
CA ARG A 49 34.05 -16.40 10.67
C ARG A 49 34.25 -17.91 10.69
N GLU A 50 33.85 -18.59 11.76
CA GLU A 50 34.06 -20.04 11.93
C GLU A 50 33.06 -20.87 11.13
N SER A 51 31.80 -20.44 11.06
CA SER A 51 30.69 -21.21 10.48
C SER A 51 30.08 -20.62 9.20
N GLY A 52 30.77 -19.68 8.55
CA GLY A 52 30.27 -18.92 7.38
C GLY A 52 29.70 -19.78 6.25
N ALA A 53 30.42 -20.83 5.86
CA ALA A 53 30.02 -21.69 4.76
C ALA A 53 28.72 -22.47 5.04
N ALA A 54 28.52 -22.94 6.28
CA ALA A 54 27.31 -23.64 6.67
C ALA A 54 26.09 -22.71 6.67
N MET A 55 26.24 -21.50 7.22
CA MET A 55 25.17 -20.50 7.23
C MET A 55 24.80 -20.06 5.81
N HIS A 56 25.78 -19.89 4.91
CA HIS A 56 25.50 -19.56 3.51
C HIS A 56 24.65 -20.64 2.84
N ARG A 57 25.00 -21.92 3.01
CA ARG A 57 24.22 -23.03 2.42
C ARG A 57 22.80 -23.10 2.99
N ALA A 58 22.65 -22.95 4.31
CA ALA A 58 21.34 -22.90 4.96
C ALA A 58 20.49 -21.74 4.40
N PHE A 59 21.08 -20.54 4.32
CA PHE A 59 20.41 -19.38 3.74
C PHE A 59 19.95 -19.61 2.30
N GLN A 60 20.80 -20.19 1.44
CA GLN A 60 20.43 -20.48 0.05
C GLN A 60 19.28 -21.49 -0.04
N MET A 61 19.32 -22.55 0.79
CA MET A 61 18.24 -23.52 0.86
C MET A 61 16.93 -22.86 1.28
N ASP A 62 16.94 -22.06 2.35
CA ASP A 62 15.74 -21.41 2.85
C ASP A 62 15.22 -20.34 1.87
N LEU A 63 16.11 -19.59 1.22
CA LEU A 63 15.75 -18.62 0.19
C LEU A 63 15.06 -19.31 -1.00
N SER A 64 15.54 -20.48 -1.41
CA SER A 64 14.90 -21.25 -2.48
C SER A 64 13.48 -21.71 -2.11
N ARG A 65 13.29 -22.17 -0.87
CA ARG A 65 11.97 -22.56 -0.34
C ARG A 65 11.04 -21.36 -0.23
N LEU A 66 11.54 -20.22 0.23
CA LEU A 66 10.78 -18.98 0.32
C LEU A 66 10.30 -18.53 -1.07
N ARG A 67 11.18 -18.56 -2.07
CA ARG A 67 10.83 -18.23 -3.46
C ARG A 67 9.73 -19.16 -4.00
N LEU A 68 9.86 -20.47 -3.76
CA LEU A 68 8.85 -21.44 -4.18
C LEU A 68 7.50 -21.20 -3.48
N ALA A 69 7.52 -20.98 -2.17
CA ALA A 69 6.31 -20.70 -1.39
C ALA A 69 5.63 -19.40 -1.84
N ALA A 70 6.40 -18.33 -2.04
CA ALA A 70 5.90 -17.05 -2.53
C ALA A 70 5.31 -17.18 -3.94
N ALA A 71 6.00 -17.88 -4.86
CA ALA A 71 5.50 -18.11 -6.21
C ALA A 71 4.21 -18.95 -6.21
N SER A 72 4.15 -20.00 -5.40
CA SER A 72 2.95 -20.86 -5.28
C SER A 72 1.76 -20.10 -4.70
N ALA A 73 1.98 -19.30 -3.65
CA ALA A 73 0.95 -18.44 -3.08
C ALA A 73 0.49 -17.37 -4.07
N TYR A 74 1.41 -16.81 -4.86
CA TYR A 74 1.10 -15.82 -5.89
C TYR A 74 0.25 -16.43 -7.02
N VAL A 75 0.61 -17.59 -7.55
CA VAL A 75 -0.20 -18.30 -8.56
C VAL A 75 -1.59 -18.61 -8.02
N LYS A 76 -1.69 -19.11 -6.79
CA LYS A 76 -2.98 -19.35 -6.14
C LYS A 76 -3.82 -18.07 -6.04
N ALA A 77 -3.20 -16.92 -5.74
CA ALA A 77 -3.88 -15.63 -5.69
C ALA A 77 -4.34 -15.14 -7.07
N LEU A 78 -3.56 -15.41 -8.13
CA LEU A 78 -3.92 -15.10 -9.52
C LEU A 78 -5.09 -15.98 -10.01
N GLU A 79 -5.04 -17.29 -9.76
CA GLU A 79 -6.11 -18.22 -10.12
C GLU A 79 -7.43 -17.90 -9.41
N SER A 80 -7.35 -17.35 -8.20
CA SER A 80 -8.51 -16.92 -7.41
C SER A 80 -8.90 -15.45 -7.65
N SER A 81 -8.21 -14.73 -8.54
CA SER A 81 -8.42 -13.30 -8.84
C SER A 81 -8.49 -12.38 -7.61
N LEU A 82 -7.87 -12.79 -6.49
CA LEU A 82 -7.96 -12.10 -5.18
C LEU A 82 -7.14 -10.80 -5.12
N THR A 83 -6.48 -10.42 -6.21
CA THR A 83 -5.65 -9.23 -6.24
C THR A 83 -6.52 -7.99 -6.49
N PRO A 84 -6.41 -6.93 -5.66
CA PRO A 84 -7.16 -5.68 -5.83
C PRO A 84 -6.69 -4.85 -7.04
N MET A 85 -5.80 -5.42 -7.85
CA MET A 85 -5.34 -4.90 -9.13
C MET A 85 -5.50 -5.97 -10.20
N SER A 86 -6.01 -5.56 -11.36
CA SER A 86 -6.11 -6.43 -12.53
C SER A 86 -4.71 -6.77 -13.05
N CYS A 87 -4.50 -8.05 -13.33
CA CYS A 87 -3.25 -8.55 -13.92
C CYS A 87 -3.21 -8.41 -15.45
N ARG A 88 -4.32 -8.01 -16.08
CA ARG A 88 -4.38 -7.82 -17.54
C ARG A 88 -3.78 -6.47 -17.90
N LEU A 89 -2.64 -6.49 -18.60
CA LEU A 89 -1.99 -5.30 -19.16
C LEU A 89 -2.91 -4.46 -20.07
N SER A 90 -3.90 -5.09 -20.70
CA SER A 90 -4.91 -4.41 -21.54
C SER A 90 -5.86 -3.52 -20.72
N GLU A 91 -6.16 -3.91 -19.48
CA GLU A 91 -7.20 -3.32 -18.62
C GLU A 91 -6.68 -3.24 -17.18
N PRO A 92 -5.74 -2.31 -16.91
CA PRO A 92 -5.22 -2.11 -15.57
C PRO A 92 -6.29 -1.36 -14.74
N LEU A 93 -6.98 -2.12 -13.90
CA LEU A 93 -8.00 -1.63 -12.98
C LEU A 93 -7.51 -1.78 -11.55
N LYS A 94 -7.83 -0.80 -10.72
CA LYS A 94 -7.65 -0.83 -9.26
C LYS A 94 -9.02 -0.71 -8.61
N MET A 95 -9.26 -1.53 -7.59
CA MET A 95 -10.49 -1.46 -6.80
C MET A 95 -10.18 -1.37 -5.32
N ASN A 96 -10.95 -0.56 -4.61
CA ASN A 96 -10.98 -0.54 -3.15
C ASN A 96 -12.44 -0.56 -2.68
N ALA A 97 -12.74 -1.28 -1.61
CA ALA A 97 -14.06 -1.36 -1.03
C ALA A 97 -14.05 -0.72 0.37
N VAL A 98 -15.06 0.08 0.66
CA VAL A 98 -15.26 0.72 1.96
C VAL A 98 -16.66 0.39 2.44
N VAL A 99 -16.77 -0.15 3.65
CA VAL A 99 -18.04 -0.42 4.32
C VAL A 99 -18.26 0.65 5.38
N GLN A 100 -19.43 1.28 5.37
CA GLN A 100 -19.83 2.33 6.31
C GLN A 100 -21.18 2.00 6.92
N GLY A 101 -21.35 2.29 8.21
CA GLY A 101 -22.56 1.99 8.98
C GLY A 101 -22.26 1.11 10.18
N LEU A 102 -23.18 1.09 11.14
CA LEU A 102 -23.11 0.30 12.37
C LEU A 102 -24.08 -0.90 12.36
N GLY A 103 -24.87 -1.05 11.29
CA GLY A 103 -25.93 -2.05 11.18
C GLY A 103 -27.31 -1.53 11.60
N PRO A 104 -28.40 -2.21 11.21
CA PRO A 104 -28.45 -3.39 10.35
C PRO A 104 -28.23 -3.10 8.86
N ALA A 105 -28.21 -1.83 8.45
CA ALA A 105 -27.91 -1.42 7.09
C ALA A 105 -26.48 -0.86 6.99
N PHE A 106 -25.73 -1.35 6.02
CA PHE A 106 -24.39 -0.90 5.67
C PHE A 106 -24.39 -0.30 4.26
N LYS A 107 -23.72 0.84 4.12
CA LYS A 107 -23.39 1.43 2.84
C LYS A 107 -22.06 0.84 2.37
N LEU A 108 -22.08 0.14 1.24
CA LEU A 108 -20.89 -0.41 0.60
C LEU A 108 -20.51 0.48 -0.59
N THR A 109 -19.34 1.12 -0.51
CA THR A 109 -18.78 1.96 -1.56
C THR A 109 -17.57 1.29 -2.19
N LEU A 110 -17.67 0.99 -3.49
CA LEU A 110 -16.60 0.46 -4.31
C LEU A 110 -15.95 1.59 -5.11
N ASN A 111 -14.69 1.89 -4.81
CA ASN A 111 -13.89 2.86 -5.54
C ASN A 111 -13.13 2.13 -6.66
N VAL A 112 -13.59 2.29 -7.90
CA VAL A 112 -12.98 1.68 -9.09
C VAL A 112 -12.21 2.74 -9.86
N GLN A 113 -10.96 2.45 -10.20
CA GLN A 113 -10.08 3.37 -10.91
C GLN A 113 -9.39 2.67 -12.08
N ASN A 114 -9.38 3.34 -13.23
CA ASN A 114 -8.56 2.94 -14.37
C ASN A 114 -7.14 3.50 -14.19
N THR A 115 -6.14 2.63 -14.12
CA THR A 115 -4.72 3.00 -13.95
C THR A 115 -3.93 3.00 -15.27
N ALA A 116 -4.61 2.88 -16.42
CA ALA A 116 -3.99 3.02 -17.73
C ALA A 116 -3.52 4.46 -17.97
N ALA A 117 -2.52 4.65 -18.85
CA ALA A 117 -1.99 5.98 -19.15
C ALA A 117 -2.93 6.81 -20.06
N CYS A 118 -3.43 6.23 -21.16
CA CYS A 118 -4.24 6.96 -22.14
C CYS A 118 -5.39 6.13 -22.74
N ARG A 119 -5.75 4.99 -22.13
CA ARG A 119 -6.80 4.11 -22.67
C ARG A 119 -8.01 4.07 -21.73
N PRO A 120 -9.21 4.49 -22.17
CA PRO A 120 -10.42 4.32 -21.39
C PRO A 120 -10.88 2.85 -21.39
N VAL A 121 -11.58 2.45 -20.34
CA VAL A 121 -12.16 1.10 -20.20
C VAL A 121 -13.68 1.21 -20.11
N ALA A 122 -14.39 0.44 -20.93
CA ALA A 122 -15.85 0.44 -21.05
C ALA A 122 -16.44 -0.96 -20.81
N ASN A 123 -17.77 -1.04 -20.75
CA ASN A 123 -18.53 -2.29 -20.68
C ASN A 123 -18.13 -3.16 -19.48
N LEU A 124 -18.00 -2.52 -18.33
CA LEU A 124 -17.71 -3.18 -17.06
C LEU A 124 -18.98 -3.30 -16.23
N ALA A 125 -19.08 -4.38 -15.46
CA ALA A 125 -20.13 -4.58 -14.48
C ALA A 125 -19.55 -5.09 -13.16
N VAL A 126 -20.25 -4.79 -12.08
CA VAL A 126 -19.99 -5.32 -10.74
C VAL A 126 -21.08 -6.32 -10.41
N SER A 127 -20.67 -7.49 -9.93
CA SER A 127 -21.58 -8.46 -9.29
C SER A 127 -21.09 -8.82 -7.89
N PHE A 128 -22.03 -9.24 -7.05
CA PHE A 128 -21.76 -9.65 -5.68
C PHE A 128 -22.16 -11.11 -5.49
N LEU A 129 -21.35 -11.85 -4.73
CA LEU A 129 -21.67 -13.19 -4.23
C LEU A 129 -21.63 -13.15 -2.70
N TYR A 130 -22.74 -13.51 -2.09
CA TYR A 130 -22.96 -13.46 -0.65
C TYR A 130 -23.97 -14.53 -0.25
N ASP A 131 -24.06 -14.81 1.06
CA ASP A 131 -25.10 -15.67 1.62
C ASP A 131 -26.42 -14.88 1.76
N GLU A 132 -27.42 -15.25 0.96
CA GLU A 132 -28.75 -14.61 0.95
C GLU A 132 -29.52 -14.82 2.27
N SER A 133 -29.11 -15.78 3.12
CA SER A 133 -29.70 -15.95 4.45
C SER A 133 -29.23 -14.89 5.45
N LEU A 134 -28.03 -14.34 5.25
CA LEU A 134 -27.39 -13.36 6.13
C LEU A 134 -27.51 -11.92 5.63
N TYR A 135 -27.46 -11.72 4.31
CA TYR A 135 -27.43 -10.41 3.70
C TYR A 135 -28.48 -10.26 2.61
N ARG A 136 -29.09 -9.07 2.55
CA ARG A 136 -29.96 -8.63 1.47
C ARG A 136 -29.37 -7.40 0.82
N MET A 137 -29.15 -7.45 -0.49
CA MET A 137 -28.61 -6.33 -1.25
C MET A 137 -29.68 -5.71 -2.15
N ARG A 138 -29.76 -4.38 -2.18
CA ARG A 138 -30.75 -3.67 -3.03
C ARG A 138 -30.43 -3.81 -4.52
N THR A 139 -29.16 -3.69 -4.86
CA THR A 139 -28.66 -3.76 -6.23
C THR A 139 -27.45 -4.70 -6.27
N PRO A 140 -27.66 -6.02 -6.50
CA PRO A 140 -26.58 -7.03 -6.54
C PRO A 140 -25.83 -7.07 -7.88
N TYR A 141 -26.28 -6.31 -8.88
CA TYR A 141 -25.61 -6.16 -10.17
C TYR A 141 -25.67 -4.70 -10.60
N LEU A 142 -24.51 -4.11 -10.90
CA LEU A 142 -24.42 -2.71 -11.34
C LEU A 142 -23.53 -2.60 -12.57
N ARG A 143 -23.96 -1.82 -13.56
CA ARG A 143 -23.10 -1.44 -14.68
C ARG A 143 -22.22 -0.25 -14.29
N ILE A 144 -20.94 -0.32 -14.61
CA ILE A 144 -19.99 0.76 -14.38
C ILE A 144 -19.95 1.64 -15.64
N PRO A 145 -19.97 2.98 -15.51
CA PRO A 145 -19.77 3.87 -16.64
C PRO A 145 -18.37 3.74 -17.25
N LEU A 146 -18.15 4.41 -18.39
CA LEU A 146 -16.82 4.51 -19.01
C LEU A 146 -15.79 5.08 -18.02
N LEU A 147 -14.74 4.31 -17.73
CA LEU A 147 -13.67 4.70 -16.81
C LEU A 147 -12.55 5.41 -17.55
N VAL A 148 -12.44 6.72 -17.36
CA VAL A 148 -11.33 7.53 -17.87
C VAL A 148 -10.07 7.28 -17.04
N PRO A 149 -8.88 7.20 -17.66
CA PRO A 149 -7.59 7.14 -16.96
C PRO A 149 -7.46 8.10 -15.77
N GLY A 150 -7.01 7.59 -14.63
CA GLY A 150 -6.64 8.39 -13.46
C GLY A 150 -7.80 8.82 -12.55
N VAL A 151 -9.05 8.70 -12.99
CA VAL A 151 -10.23 9.12 -12.20
C VAL A 151 -10.77 7.95 -11.36
N VAL A 152 -11.13 8.23 -10.11
CA VAL A 152 -11.76 7.26 -9.20
C VAL A 152 -13.27 7.41 -9.28
N TYR A 153 -13.97 6.30 -9.56
CA TYR A 153 -15.43 6.25 -9.66
C TYR A 153 -16.00 5.48 -8.47
N PRO A 154 -16.79 6.14 -7.60
CA PRO A 154 -17.49 5.46 -6.52
C PRO A 154 -18.76 4.79 -7.03
N VAL A 155 -18.88 3.48 -6.81
CA VAL A 155 -20.09 2.68 -7.07
C VAL A 155 -20.64 2.25 -5.73
N GLU A 156 -21.89 2.63 -5.44
CA GLU A 156 -22.48 2.45 -4.11
C GLU A 156 -23.64 1.45 -4.15
N THR A 157 -23.73 0.62 -3.12
CA THR A 157 -24.88 -0.26 -2.88
C THR A 157 -25.16 -0.33 -1.39
N PHE A 158 -26.38 -0.70 -1.02
CA PHE A 158 -26.78 -0.91 0.37
C PHE A 158 -26.94 -2.40 0.65
N VAL A 159 -26.33 -2.84 1.75
CA VAL A 159 -26.38 -4.19 2.27
C VAL A 159 -27.12 -4.17 3.60
N GLU A 160 -28.21 -4.91 3.69
CA GLU A 160 -29.00 -5.08 4.91
C GLU A 160 -28.70 -6.45 5.50
N CYS A 161 -28.33 -6.50 6.78
CA CYS A 161 -28.16 -7.75 7.52
C CYS A 161 -29.52 -8.25 7.99
N SER A 162 -29.87 -9.48 7.59
CA SER A 162 -31.11 -10.17 8.01
C SER A 162 -30.92 -11.04 9.25
N SER A 163 -29.70 -11.16 9.78
CA SER A 163 -29.37 -12.02 10.91
C SER A 163 -29.38 -11.27 12.24
N ASP A 164 -30.24 -11.72 13.16
CA ASP A 164 -30.31 -11.22 14.55
C ASP A 164 -29.22 -11.82 15.47
N LYS A 165 -28.40 -12.73 14.93
CA LYS A 165 -27.44 -13.54 15.72
C LYS A 165 -26.03 -12.95 15.79
N GLY A 166 -25.82 -11.72 15.30
CA GLY A 166 -24.49 -11.09 15.26
C GLY A 166 -23.47 -11.84 14.38
N ILE A 167 -23.96 -12.61 13.40
CA ILE A 167 -23.11 -13.38 12.49
C ILE A 167 -22.61 -12.45 11.37
N SER A 168 -21.31 -12.53 11.07
CA SER A 168 -20.69 -11.84 9.94
C SER A 168 -20.05 -12.86 9.00
N ASP A 169 -20.11 -12.59 7.70
CA ASP A 169 -19.49 -13.38 6.65
C ASP A 169 -18.91 -12.47 5.54
N ILE A 170 -18.24 -13.08 4.58
CA ILE A 170 -17.53 -12.40 3.51
C ILE A 170 -18.45 -12.18 2.31
N ILE A 171 -18.56 -10.94 1.85
CA ILE A 171 -19.14 -10.63 0.55
C ILE A 171 -18.04 -10.58 -0.50
N LYS A 172 -18.16 -11.40 -1.55
CA LYS A 172 -17.23 -11.38 -2.69
C LYS A 172 -17.76 -10.45 -3.76
N VAL A 173 -16.89 -9.58 -4.25
CA VAL A 173 -17.18 -8.62 -5.31
C VAL A 173 -16.40 -9.01 -6.56
N PHE A 174 -17.06 -9.04 -7.71
CA PHE A 174 -16.46 -9.33 -8.99
C PHE A 174 -16.64 -8.15 -9.94
N VAL A 175 -15.54 -7.69 -10.53
CA VAL A 175 -15.58 -6.78 -11.68
C VAL A 175 -15.46 -7.62 -12.93
N LEU A 176 -16.49 -7.56 -13.77
CA LEU A 176 -16.65 -8.35 -14.98
C LEU A 176 -16.57 -7.43 -16.20
N GLN A 177 -16.06 -7.97 -17.30
CA GLN A 177 -16.16 -7.36 -18.61
C GLN A 177 -17.30 -8.01 -19.38
N GLU A 178 -18.13 -7.23 -20.06
CA GLU A 178 -19.17 -7.80 -20.93
C GLU A 178 -18.53 -8.71 -21.99
N GLY A 179 -19.02 -9.95 -22.09
CA GLY A 179 -18.49 -10.98 -22.98
C GLY A 179 -17.39 -11.88 -22.40
N SER A 180 -16.85 -11.56 -21.21
CA SER A 180 -15.92 -12.43 -20.48
C SER A 180 -16.64 -13.18 -19.36
N SER A 181 -16.50 -14.51 -19.30
CA SER A 181 -17.02 -15.31 -18.19
C SER A 181 -16.12 -15.24 -16.94
N ALA A 182 -14.87 -14.82 -17.08
CA ALA A 182 -13.93 -14.72 -15.97
C ALA A 182 -13.89 -13.28 -15.42
N PRO A 183 -13.86 -13.10 -14.08
CA PRO A 183 -13.73 -11.78 -13.46
C PRO A 183 -12.36 -11.18 -13.75
N LEU A 184 -12.34 -9.89 -14.06
CA LEU A 184 -11.11 -9.09 -14.21
C LEU A 184 -10.44 -8.84 -12.86
N LEU A 185 -11.27 -8.67 -11.82
CA LEU A 185 -10.83 -8.31 -10.49
C LEU A 185 -11.82 -8.90 -9.48
N SER A 186 -11.31 -9.41 -8.36
CA SER A 186 -12.15 -9.87 -7.27
C SER A 186 -11.67 -9.29 -5.94
N ALA A 187 -12.60 -8.96 -5.06
CA ALA A 187 -12.28 -8.58 -3.68
C ALA A 187 -13.18 -9.32 -2.70
N HIS A 188 -12.61 -9.64 -1.55
CA HIS A 188 -13.30 -10.24 -0.43
C HIS A 188 -13.48 -9.19 0.64
N ILE A 189 -14.73 -8.89 0.97
CA ILE A 189 -15.09 -7.89 1.96
C ILE A 189 -15.58 -8.63 3.18
N ASN A 190 -14.79 -8.60 4.25
CA ASN A 190 -15.25 -9.06 5.55
C ASN A 190 -16.26 -8.05 6.07
N MET A 191 -17.54 -8.44 6.13
CA MET A 191 -18.56 -7.54 6.62
C MET A 191 -18.41 -7.36 8.13
N PRO A 192 -18.58 -6.14 8.65
CA PRO A 192 -18.65 -5.91 10.09
C PRO A 192 -19.88 -6.61 10.68
N VAL A 193 -19.79 -6.93 11.97
CA VAL A 193 -20.93 -7.43 12.73
C VAL A 193 -21.99 -6.33 12.83
N SER A 194 -23.26 -6.68 12.61
CA SER A 194 -24.38 -5.77 12.78
C SER A 194 -24.66 -5.56 14.27
N GLU A 195 -24.69 -4.32 14.73
CA GLU A 195 -25.15 -3.96 16.08
C GLU A 195 -26.69 -3.88 16.19
N GLY A 196 -27.41 -4.35 15.16
CA GLY A 196 -28.87 -4.25 15.06
C GLY A 196 -29.65 -5.29 15.87
N LEU A 197 -30.45 -4.78 16.82
CA LEU A 197 -31.50 -5.41 17.63
C LEU A 197 -31.05 -6.45 18.67
N THR A 198 -30.41 -5.98 19.74
CA THR A 198 -30.68 -6.54 21.08
C THR A 198 -32.15 -6.23 21.42
N ILE A 199 -33.05 -7.18 21.15
CA ILE A 199 -34.41 -7.12 21.69
C ILE A 199 -34.27 -7.33 23.20
N ASN A 200 -34.40 -6.23 23.96
CA ASN A 200 -34.83 -6.29 25.37
C ASN A 200 -36.35 -6.48 25.40
#